data_AF-A0A6G2V1E2-F1
#
_entry.id   AF-A0A6G2V1E2-F1
#
_cell.length_a   1.000
_cell.length_b   1.000
_cell.length_c   1.000
_cell.angle_alpha   90.00
_cell.angle_beta   90.00
_cell.angle_gamma   90.00
#
_symmetry.space_group_name_H-M   'P 1'
#
loop_
_entity.id
_entity.type
_entity.pdbx_description
1 polymer ?
#
loop_
_entity_poly.entity_id
_entity_poly.type
_entity_poly.pdbx_seq_one_letter_code
_entity_poly.pdbx_strand_id
1 'polypeptide(L)'
;MHAHDTNDDLADTDPHDPGDGSLPVFRWRQAGPGLATRRQLREMGLRPGGAEPVARIECLGGQRWAWLYRIDLAKPKLPMTLAKEAALDKAMAARQTCRQCGRRYHHVLPISLETCLECHDGTPAAPDSYIPPALPMAA
;
A
#
# COMPACT_ATOMS: atom_id res chain seq x y z
N MET A 1 -20.95 28.08 -29.89
CA MET A 1 -20.68 26.64 -29.69
C MET A 1 -20.23 26.48 -28.25
N HIS A 2 -21.11 26.01 -27.38
CA HIS A 2 -20.84 25.82 -25.96
C HIS A 2 -19.89 24.64 -25.77
N ALA A 3 -18.69 24.90 -25.26
CA ALA A 3 -17.80 23.85 -24.77
C ALA A 3 -18.31 23.40 -23.39
N HIS A 4 -18.72 22.14 -23.31
CA HIS A 4 -18.94 21.46 -22.05
C HIS A 4 -17.58 21.27 -21.37
N ASP A 5 -17.30 22.07 -20.35
CA ASP A 5 -16.25 21.79 -19.37
C ASP A 5 -16.92 21.13 -18.16
N THR A 6 -17.15 19.83 -18.27
CA THR A 6 -17.48 19.00 -17.11
C THR A 6 -16.15 18.63 -16.48
N ASN A 7 -15.60 19.57 -15.71
CA ASN A 7 -14.62 19.25 -14.69
C ASN A 7 -15.39 18.51 -13.60
N ASP A 8 -15.66 17.22 -13.87
CA ASP A 8 -16.15 16.27 -12.90
C ASP A 8 -15.02 16.14 -11.88
N ASP A 9 -15.16 16.88 -10.79
CA ASP A 9 -14.32 16.80 -9.61
C ASP A 9 -14.15 15.32 -9.26
N LEU A 10 -12.95 14.78 -9.48
CA LEU A 10 -12.51 13.53 -8.86
C LEU A 10 -12.47 13.77 -7.36
N ALA A 11 -13.64 13.78 -6.73
CA ALA A 11 -13.79 13.67 -5.31
C ALA A 11 -13.21 12.31 -4.94
N ASP A 12 -12.21 12.30 -4.09
CA ASP A 12 -11.73 11.11 -3.39
C ASP A 12 -12.86 10.62 -2.47
N THR A 13 -13.91 10.06 -3.06
CA THR A 13 -15.01 9.43 -2.33
C THR A 13 -14.44 8.13 -1.77
N ASP A 14 -14.07 8.17 -0.50
CA ASP A 14 -13.70 6.96 0.27
C ASP A 14 -14.86 5.96 0.12
N PRO A 15 -14.65 4.76 -0.47
CA PRO A 15 -15.70 3.77 -0.67
C PRO A 15 -16.39 3.30 0.62
N HIS A 16 -15.85 3.67 1.78
CA HIS A 16 -16.41 3.39 3.10
C HIS A 16 -17.12 4.60 3.74
N ASP A 17 -17.21 5.76 3.07
CA ASP A 17 -18.06 6.86 3.51
C ASP A 17 -19.49 6.67 3.00
N PRO A 18 -20.49 6.42 3.87
CA PRO A 18 -21.87 6.32 3.43
C PRO A 18 -22.44 7.65 2.91
N GLY A 19 -21.76 8.80 3.14
CA GLY A 19 -22.06 10.09 2.50
C GLY A 19 -23.42 10.72 2.86
N ASP A 20 -24.22 10.03 3.67
CA ASP A 20 -25.61 10.35 4.01
C ASP A 20 -25.77 11.01 5.39
N GLY A 21 -24.67 11.20 6.12
CA GLY A 21 -24.68 11.74 7.48
C GLY A 21 -25.17 10.75 8.54
N SER A 22 -25.28 9.47 8.23
CA SER A 22 -25.75 8.43 9.16
C SER A 22 -24.77 8.14 10.31
N LEU A 23 -23.47 8.39 10.11
CA LEU A 23 -22.45 8.12 11.11
C LEU A 23 -22.24 9.32 12.05
N PRO A 24 -22.28 9.12 13.39
CA PRO A 24 -21.99 10.16 14.36
C PRO A 24 -20.62 10.82 14.13
N VAL A 25 -20.58 12.14 14.26
CA VAL A 25 -19.35 12.94 14.18
C VAL A 25 -18.98 13.46 15.57
N PHE A 26 -17.81 13.05 16.05
CA PHE A 26 -17.23 13.50 17.30
C PHE A 26 -16.23 14.64 17.07
N ARG A 27 -16.20 15.64 17.96
CA ARG A 27 -15.09 16.60 17.97
C ARG A 27 -13.84 15.98 18.60
N TRP A 28 -12.72 16.66 18.45
CA TRP A 28 -11.45 16.28 19.07
C TRP A 28 -11.61 15.92 20.56
N ARG A 29 -11.11 14.75 20.94
CA ARG A 29 -11.17 14.18 22.31
C ARG A 29 -12.59 13.89 22.86
N GLN A 30 -13.62 13.85 22.01
CA GLN A 30 -14.99 13.52 22.43
C GLN A 30 -15.39 12.05 22.19
N ALA A 31 -14.57 11.28 21.47
CA ALA A 31 -14.84 9.86 21.26
C ALA A 31 -14.76 9.09 22.59
N GLY A 32 -15.82 8.35 22.92
CA GLY A 32 -15.90 7.55 24.15
C GLY A 32 -14.92 6.38 24.19
N PRO A 33 -14.70 5.77 25.38
CA PRO A 33 -13.89 4.57 25.51
C PRO A 33 -14.51 3.41 24.71
N GLY A 34 -13.69 2.65 24.00
CA GLY A 34 -14.16 1.56 23.12
C GLY A 34 -14.13 1.89 21.62
N LEU A 35 -13.86 3.14 21.26
CA LEU A 35 -13.63 3.57 19.89
C LEU A 35 -12.16 3.91 19.68
N ALA A 36 -11.60 3.49 18.54
CA ALA A 36 -10.24 3.79 18.14
C ALA A 36 -10.14 4.08 16.65
N THR A 37 -9.25 5.00 16.30
CA THR A 37 -8.83 5.21 14.91
C THR A 37 -8.00 4.03 14.42
N ARG A 38 -7.86 3.86 13.09
CA ARG A 38 -6.98 2.82 12.49
C ARG A 38 -5.55 2.92 13.01
N ARG A 39 -5.05 4.13 13.26
CA ARG A 39 -3.72 4.38 13.82
C ARG A 39 -3.62 3.87 15.26
N GLN A 40 -4.58 4.22 16.12
CA GLN A 40 -4.63 3.74 17.50
C GLN A 40 -4.77 2.22 17.57
N LEU A 41 -5.61 1.60 16.72
CA LEU A 41 -5.68 0.13 16.64
C LEU A 41 -4.33 -0.47 16.25
N ARG A 42 -3.60 0.12 15.28
CA ARG A 42 -2.28 -0.35 14.88
C ARG A 42 -1.26 -0.26 16.02
N GLU A 43 -1.28 0.81 16.81
CA GLU A 43 -0.44 0.97 18.01
C GLU A 43 -0.75 -0.11 19.07
N MET A 44 -2.02 -0.52 19.18
CA MET A 44 -2.46 -1.63 20.02
C MET A 44 -2.19 -3.03 19.43
N GLY A 45 -1.57 -3.13 18.25
CA GLY A 45 -1.35 -4.42 17.57
C GLY A 45 -2.63 -5.04 16.99
N LEU A 46 -3.68 -4.23 16.80
CA LEU A 46 -4.98 -4.63 16.29
C LEU A 46 -5.21 -4.11 14.85
N ARG A 47 -6.23 -4.67 14.20
CA ARG A 47 -6.79 -4.22 12.92
C ARG A 47 -8.32 -4.22 13.00
N PRO A 48 -9.03 -3.40 12.19
CA PRO A 48 -10.51 -3.36 12.18
C PRO A 48 -11.19 -4.71 11.91
N GLY A 49 -10.46 -5.70 11.37
CA GLY A 49 -10.99 -7.07 11.24
C GLY A 49 -12.07 -7.25 10.18
N GLY A 50 -12.27 -6.25 9.31
CA GLY A 50 -13.34 -6.18 8.30
C GLY A 50 -14.59 -5.44 8.78
N ALA A 51 -14.57 -4.83 9.97
CA ALA A 51 -15.67 -4.00 10.44
C ALA A 51 -15.69 -2.65 9.70
N GLU A 52 -16.90 -2.22 9.32
CA GLU A 52 -17.16 -0.87 8.82
C GLU A 52 -16.98 0.18 9.93
N PRO A 53 -16.64 1.43 9.58
CA PRO A 53 -16.53 2.51 10.55
C PRO A 53 -17.88 2.79 11.23
N VAL A 54 -17.85 3.14 12.51
CA VAL A 54 -19.06 3.42 13.31
C VAL A 54 -19.27 4.89 13.62
N ALA A 55 -18.24 5.72 13.41
CA ALA A 55 -18.27 7.16 13.64
C ALA A 55 -17.06 7.84 12.99
N ARG A 56 -17.11 9.16 12.85
CA ARG A 56 -16.00 10.02 12.42
C ARG A 56 -15.54 10.88 13.59
N ILE A 57 -14.24 11.12 13.72
CA ILE A 57 -13.70 12.17 14.59
C ILE A 57 -13.12 13.29 13.76
N GLU A 58 -13.49 14.52 14.06
CA GLU A 58 -12.95 15.73 13.44
C GLU A 58 -11.91 16.39 14.34
N CYS A 59 -10.79 16.75 13.73
CA CYS A 59 -9.61 17.35 14.32
C CYS A 59 -9.35 18.69 13.62
N LEU A 60 -8.63 19.60 14.30
CA LEU A 60 -8.23 20.90 13.73
C LEU A 60 -9.42 21.67 13.10
N GLY A 61 -10.55 21.73 13.80
CA GLY A 61 -11.74 22.44 13.32
C GLY A 61 -12.38 21.84 12.06
N GLY A 62 -12.20 20.54 11.81
CA GLY A 62 -12.79 19.83 10.66
C GLY A 62 -11.84 19.67 9.47
N GLN A 63 -10.67 20.31 9.47
CA GLN A 63 -9.68 20.17 8.39
C GLN A 63 -9.05 18.77 8.30
N ARG A 64 -9.05 18.03 9.41
CA ARG A 64 -8.59 16.65 9.45
C ARG A 64 -9.64 15.81 10.11
N TRP A 65 -9.84 14.61 9.60
CA TRP A 65 -10.77 13.68 10.21
C TRP A 65 -10.21 12.26 10.17
N ALA A 66 -10.78 11.38 10.98
CA ALA A 66 -10.47 9.97 10.96
C ALA A 66 -11.71 9.14 11.28
N TRP A 67 -11.79 7.95 10.68
CA TRP A 67 -12.78 6.96 11.04
C TRP A 67 -12.48 6.34 12.41
N LEU A 68 -13.54 6.10 13.17
CA LEU A 68 -13.54 5.38 14.43
C LEU A 68 -14.12 3.99 14.23
N TYR A 69 -13.44 3.02 14.83
CA TYR A 69 -13.80 1.62 14.82
C TYR A 69 -13.97 1.13 16.25
N ARG A 70 -14.84 0.15 16.42
CA ARG A 70 -15.02 -0.57 17.67
C ARG A 70 -13.81 -1.43 17.99
N ILE A 71 -13.24 -1.23 19.19
CA ILE A 71 -12.07 -1.98 19.66
C ILE A 71 -12.44 -3.45 19.92
N ASP A 72 -13.66 -3.72 20.40
CA ASP A 72 -14.13 -5.06 20.75
C ASP A 72 -14.35 -5.96 19.53
N LEU A 73 -14.58 -5.38 18.35
CA LEU A 73 -14.66 -6.11 17.07
C LEU A 73 -13.30 -6.21 16.37
N ALA A 74 -12.28 -5.52 16.89
CA ALA A 74 -10.97 -5.51 16.29
C ALA A 74 -10.30 -6.88 16.44
N LYS A 75 -9.51 -7.25 15.45
CA LYS A 75 -8.77 -8.52 15.42
C LYS A 75 -7.29 -8.25 15.59
N PRO A 76 -6.51 -9.19 16.14
CA PRO A 76 -5.05 -9.08 16.14
C PRO A 76 -4.52 -8.84 14.73
N LYS A 77 -3.50 -7.98 14.63
CA LYS A 77 -2.75 -7.79 13.39
C LYS A 77 -2.06 -9.10 13.06
N LEU A 78 -2.31 -9.60 11.85
CA LEU A 78 -1.66 -10.83 11.39
C LEU A 78 -0.14 -10.57 11.26
N PRO A 79 0.70 -11.40 11.91
CA PRO A 79 2.14 -11.28 11.73
C PRO A 79 2.53 -11.66 10.30
N MET A 80 3.76 -11.29 9.96
CA MET A 80 4.43 -11.87 8.81
C MET A 80 4.62 -13.37 9.08
N THR A 81 4.36 -14.19 8.07
CA THR A 81 4.57 -15.64 8.15
C THR A 81 5.65 -16.03 7.16
N LEU A 82 6.35 -17.13 7.41
CA LEU A 82 7.39 -17.65 6.49
C LEU A 82 6.86 -17.81 5.05
N ALA A 83 5.60 -18.26 4.90
CA ALA A 83 4.96 -18.35 3.59
C ALA A 83 4.79 -16.99 2.89
N LYS A 84 4.45 -15.93 3.64
CA LYS A 84 4.37 -14.57 3.10
C LYS A 84 5.76 -14.03 2.76
N GLU A 85 6.77 -14.36 3.55
CA GLU A 85 8.17 -13.94 3.29
C GLU A 85 8.70 -14.57 2.02
N ALA A 86 8.48 -15.88 1.85
CA ALA A 86 8.81 -16.60 0.63
C ALA A 86 8.07 -16.03 -0.59
N ALA A 87 6.78 -15.68 -0.45
CA ALA A 87 6.02 -15.05 -1.53
C ALA A 87 6.58 -13.66 -1.89
N LEU A 88 6.96 -12.87 -0.89
CA LEU A 88 7.58 -11.55 -1.10
C LEU A 88 8.94 -11.68 -1.78
N ASP A 89 9.80 -12.58 -1.32
CA ASP A 89 11.11 -12.83 -1.95
C ASP A 89 10.94 -13.28 -3.40
N LYS A 90 9.99 -14.19 -3.68
CA LYS A 90 9.70 -14.62 -5.06
C LYS A 90 9.23 -13.46 -5.94
N ALA A 91 8.35 -12.60 -5.42
CA ALA A 91 7.89 -11.42 -6.15
C ALA A 91 9.04 -10.42 -6.40
N MET A 92 9.90 -10.22 -5.40
CA MET A 92 11.08 -9.36 -5.52
C MET A 92 12.11 -9.95 -6.48
N ALA A 93 12.33 -11.26 -6.48
CA ALA A 93 13.22 -11.94 -7.42
C ALA A 93 12.75 -11.73 -8.86
N ALA A 94 11.44 -11.85 -9.12
CA ALA A 94 10.88 -11.63 -10.46
C ALA A 94 11.06 -10.19 -10.96
N ARG A 95 11.02 -9.19 -10.06
CA ARG A 95 11.22 -7.76 -10.39
C ARG A 95 12.70 -7.37 -10.56
N GLN A 96 13.59 -8.15 -9.94
CA GLN A 96 15.03 -7.87 -9.92
C GLN A 96 15.81 -8.70 -10.94
N THR A 97 15.21 -9.72 -11.54
CA THR A 97 15.89 -10.62 -12.48
C THR A 97 15.66 -10.14 -13.91
N CYS A 98 16.75 -9.89 -14.64
CA CYS A 98 16.66 -9.57 -16.06
C CYS A 98 16.20 -10.80 -16.83
N ARG A 99 15.13 -10.66 -17.63
CA ARG A 99 14.56 -11.77 -18.41
C ARG A 99 15.44 -12.24 -19.56
N GLN A 100 16.41 -11.44 -20.01
CA GLN A 100 17.35 -11.82 -21.08
C GLN A 100 18.61 -12.51 -20.58
N CYS A 101 19.31 -11.92 -19.61
CA CYS A 101 20.61 -12.43 -19.14
C CYS A 101 20.55 -13.22 -17.84
N GLY A 102 19.39 -13.27 -17.17
CA GLY A 102 19.19 -14.03 -15.93
C GLY A 102 19.88 -13.48 -14.68
N ARG A 103 20.60 -12.35 -14.77
CA ARG A 103 21.24 -11.68 -13.62
C ARG A 103 20.16 -11.14 -12.67
N ARG A 104 20.32 -11.36 -11.35
CA ARG A 104 19.44 -10.80 -10.31
C ARG A 104 20.09 -9.59 -9.67
N TYR A 105 19.51 -8.41 -9.88
CA TYR A 105 20.02 -7.14 -9.35
C TYR A 105 19.63 -6.96 -7.87
N HIS A 106 20.38 -6.13 -7.14
CA HIS A 106 20.04 -5.72 -5.76
C HIS A 106 18.99 -4.60 -5.72
N HIS A 107 18.51 -4.16 -6.88
CA HIS A 107 17.48 -3.16 -7.07
C HIS A 107 16.47 -3.63 -8.12
N VAL A 108 15.27 -3.08 -8.06
CA VAL A 108 14.19 -3.39 -9.03
C VAL A 108 14.55 -2.81 -10.39
N LEU A 109 14.41 -3.62 -11.44
CA LEU A 109 14.64 -3.17 -12.81
C LEU A 109 13.54 -2.19 -13.27
N PRO A 110 13.86 -1.28 -14.22
CA PRO A 110 12.87 -0.37 -14.77
C PRO A 110 11.69 -1.13 -15.39
N ILE A 111 10.47 -0.80 -14.97
CA ILE A 111 9.24 -1.47 -15.44
C ILE A 111 9.07 -1.27 -16.96
N SER A 112 9.47 -0.12 -17.50
CA SER A 112 9.38 0.18 -18.93
C SER A 112 10.28 -0.69 -19.81
N LEU A 113 11.35 -1.25 -19.26
CA LEU A 113 12.34 -2.01 -20.03
C LEU A 113 12.19 -3.52 -19.86
N GLU A 114 11.59 -3.97 -18.75
CA GLU A 114 11.50 -5.38 -18.32
C GLU A 114 12.83 -6.16 -18.34
N THR A 115 13.94 -5.46 -18.53
CA THR A 115 15.31 -5.93 -18.75
C THR A 115 16.29 -4.96 -18.08
N CYS A 116 17.54 -5.38 -17.92
CA CYS A 116 18.57 -4.48 -17.39
C CYS A 116 19.07 -3.51 -18.47
N LEU A 117 19.66 -2.39 -18.03
CA LEU A 117 20.22 -1.37 -18.92
C LEU A 117 21.26 -1.98 -19.88
N GLU A 118 22.14 -2.85 -19.39
CA GLU A 118 23.14 -3.50 -20.23
C GLU A 118 22.54 -4.33 -21.37
N CYS A 119 21.42 -5.04 -21.14
CA CYS A 119 20.71 -5.75 -22.21
C CYS A 119 19.89 -4.82 -23.11
N HIS A 120 19.49 -3.65 -22.61
CA HIS A 120 18.67 -2.70 -23.35
C HIS A 120 19.50 -1.80 -24.29
N ASP A 121 20.54 -1.16 -23.78
CA ASP A 121 21.33 -0.14 -24.48
C ASP A 121 22.85 -0.37 -24.42
N GLY A 122 23.29 -1.45 -23.77
CA GLY A 122 24.72 -1.77 -23.62
C GLY A 122 25.42 -1.01 -22.49
N THR A 123 24.70 -0.21 -21.69
CA THR A 123 25.29 0.47 -20.53
C THR A 123 25.77 -0.57 -19.52
N PRO A 124 27.08 -0.64 -19.22
CA PRO A 124 27.62 -1.70 -18.38
C PRO A 124 27.07 -1.61 -16.96
N ALA A 125 26.57 -2.74 -16.44
CA ALA A 125 26.19 -2.81 -15.03
C ALA A 125 27.43 -2.96 -14.15
N ALA A 126 27.45 -2.25 -13.03
CA ALA A 126 28.49 -2.44 -12.03
C ALA A 126 28.45 -3.89 -11.49
N PRO A 127 29.59 -4.59 -11.39
CA PRO A 127 29.61 -6.02 -11.05
C PRO A 127 29.13 -6.33 -9.63
N ASP A 128 29.11 -5.34 -8.74
CA ASP A 128 28.56 -5.40 -7.38
C ASP A 128 27.05 -5.12 -7.31
N SER A 129 26.43 -4.72 -8.42
CA SER A 129 25.00 -4.38 -8.47
C SER A 129 24.09 -5.58 -8.72
N TYR A 130 24.66 -6.77 -9.02
CA TYR A 130 23.91 -7.98 -9.32
C TYR A 130 24.60 -9.25 -8.83
N ILE A 131 23.79 -10.28 -8.60
CA ILE A 131 24.21 -11.66 -8.41
C ILE A 131 24.20 -12.33 -9.80
N PRO A 132 25.33 -12.89 -10.26
CA PRO A 132 25.40 -13.57 -11.54
C PRO A 132 24.50 -14.83 -11.54
N PRO A 133 23.93 -15.22 -12.69
CA PRO A 133 23.12 -16.43 -12.77
C PRO A 133 23.98 -17.67 -12.43
N ALA A 134 23.36 -18.67 -11.80
CA ALA A 134 24.05 -19.91 -11.39
C ALA A 134 24.55 -20.75 -12.57
N LEU A 135 23.99 -20.55 -13.76
CA LEU A 135 24.43 -21.13 -15.02
C LEU A 135 24.57 -19.99 -16.04
N PRO A 136 25.66 -19.93 -16.84
CA PRO A 136 25.65 -19.07 -18.00
C PRO A 136 24.50 -19.53 -18.91
N MET A 137 23.57 -18.64 -19.21
CA MET A 137 22.59 -18.91 -20.27
C MET A 137 23.39 -19.08 -21.57
N ALA A 138 23.42 -20.31 -22.10
CA ALA A 138 24.05 -20.60 -23.39
C ALA A 138 23.32 -19.78 -24.47
N ALA A 139 24.13 -19.17 -25.35
CA ALA A 139 23.72 -18.28 -26.43
C ALA A 139 22.81 -18.96 -27.46
#